data_AF-A0AAV7VYP8-F1
#
_entry.id   AF-A0AAV7VYP8-F1
#
_cell.length_a   1.000
_cell.length_b   1.000
_cell.length_c   1.000
_cell.angle_alpha   90.00
_cell.angle_beta   90.00
_cell.angle_gamma   90.00
#
_symmetry.space_group_name_H-M   'P 1'
#
loop_
_entity.id
_entity.type
_entity.pdbx_description
1 polymer ?
#
loop_
_entity_poly.entity_id
_entity_poly.type
_entity_poly.pdbx_seq_one_letter_code
_entity_poly.pdbx_strand_id
1 'polypeptide(L)'
;MATDEGQEEDSDPLPDLFSSTKQDALVEGVVLADCLTAEQKDHCINLLGQFSELFSTVPGTTSWCEHTIDTGDSLSVKSKIYRQPDHVRDCIKQEVQKMLELGVVEHSESPWASPVVLVPKPHSKDGKKEMRFCVDYRGFNQVTKTDAHPIPRAHDLIDTLASAKYLSTFDLTAGYWQIKLSEDAKPKTAFSTIAGHYQFTVMPFGLKNAPATFQRLVTTVLQGLEAFSAAYLDDIAVFSSSWDDHLVHLWKVLEALQKAGLTIKASKCQIGQGKVVYLGHLVGGEQIAPLQGKIQTIIVWVPPNTQTQVRAFLGLTGYYRRFIKNYGSIAAPLNDRTSKKMPKKVLWTANCQKAFEEQKQAMCSAPVLKSPCYSKKF
;
A
#
# COMPACT_ATOMS: atom_id res chain seq x y z
N MET A 1 -13.32 34.03 45.42
CA MET A 1 -12.97 34.68 44.15
C MET A 1 -11.75 33.96 43.64
N ALA A 2 -11.93 33.23 42.53
CA ALA A 2 -11.00 32.24 42.02
C ALA A 2 -9.70 32.88 41.50
N THR A 3 -8.58 32.23 41.81
CA THR A 3 -7.27 32.45 41.21
C THR A 3 -7.19 31.72 39.89
N ASP A 4 -6.71 32.46 38.89
CA ASP A 4 -6.47 32.07 37.51
C ASP A 4 -5.19 31.22 37.45
N GLU A 5 -5.33 29.90 37.28
CA GLU A 5 -4.22 29.01 36.97
C GLU A 5 -4.17 28.83 35.44
N GLY A 6 -3.30 29.62 34.81
CA GLY A 6 -2.89 29.39 33.44
C GLY A 6 -2.17 28.05 33.32
N GLN A 7 -2.78 27.12 32.61
CA GLN A 7 -2.13 25.87 32.18
C GLN A 7 -1.07 26.25 31.15
N GLU A 8 0.20 26.19 31.55
CA GLU A 8 1.34 26.11 30.65
C GLU A 8 1.21 24.82 29.85
N GLU A 9 1.04 24.95 28.53
CA GLU A 9 1.19 23.83 27.59
C GLU A 9 2.65 23.36 27.66
N ASP A 10 2.87 22.17 28.23
CA ASP A 10 4.13 21.42 28.16
C ASP A 10 4.48 21.16 26.68
N SER A 11 5.16 22.10 26.05
CA SER A 11 5.82 21.87 24.77
C SER A 11 7.13 21.15 25.05
N ASP A 12 7.14 19.82 24.88
CA ASP A 12 8.38 19.05 24.85
C ASP A 12 9.39 19.75 23.91
N PRO A 13 10.60 20.09 24.37
CA PRO A 13 11.59 20.72 23.51
C PRO A 13 11.94 19.73 22.39
N LEU A 14 11.73 20.17 21.14
CA LEU A 14 12.21 19.44 19.97
C LEU A 14 13.69 19.09 20.19
N PRO A 15 14.11 17.83 20.00
CA PRO A 15 15.53 17.50 20.09
C PRO A 15 16.31 18.39 19.14
N ASP A 16 17.58 18.69 19.48
CA ASP A 16 18.45 19.49 18.62
C ASP A 16 18.77 18.71 17.34
N LEU A 17 17.85 18.80 16.37
CA LEU A 17 17.89 18.15 15.05
C LEU A 17 19.12 18.59 14.24
N PHE A 18 19.76 19.69 14.65
CA PHE A 18 20.93 20.27 14.00
C PHE A 18 22.23 20.01 14.76
N SER A 19 22.18 19.33 15.93
CA SER A 19 23.39 18.93 16.64
C SER A 19 24.13 17.84 15.87
N SER A 20 25.37 18.15 15.49
CA SER A 20 26.25 17.27 14.70
C SER A 20 26.80 16.13 15.56
N THR A 21 25.96 15.19 15.99
CA THR A 21 26.44 13.91 16.50
C THR A 21 26.54 12.97 15.31
N LYS A 22 27.75 12.86 14.72
CA LYS A 22 28.01 11.94 13.61
C LYS A 22 27.78 10.50 14.06
N GLN A 23 26.60 9.96 13.78
CA GLN A 23 26.41 8.53 13.58
C GLN A 23 26.61 8.26 12.09
N ASP A 24 27.80 7.77 11.73
CA ASP A 24 28.23 7.44 10.36
C ASP A 24 27.49 6.22 9.76
N ALA A 25 26.17 6.14 9.94
CA ALA A 25 25.33 5.10 9.33
C ALA A 25 24.46 5.73 8.24
N LEU A 26 25.02 5.82 7.02
CA LEU A 26 24.20 6.01 5.82
C LEU A 26 23.20 4.86 5.76
N VAL A 27 21.90 5.17 5.86
CA VAL A 27 20.85 4.18 5.60
C VAL A 27 20.88 3.86 4.11
N GLU A 28 21.58 2.78 3.75
CA GLU A 28 21.75 2.39 2.36
C GLU A 28 20.40 2.10 1.68
N GLY A 29 20.20 2.68 0.51
CA GLY A 29 19.05 2.43 -0.36
C GLY A 29 17.92 3.45 -0.29
N VAL A 30 17.96 4.43 0.62
CA VAL A 30 17.00 5.55 0.61
C VAL A 30 17.28 6.49 -0.56
N VAL A 31 16.23 6.93 -1.25
CA VAL A 31 16.35 7.88 -2.38
C VAL A 31 16.07 9.30 -1.91
N LEU A 32 17.13 10.09 -1.74
CA LEU A 32 17.03 11.53 -1.50
C LEU A 32 16.73 12.28 -2.80
N ALA A 33 16.02 13.40 -2.73
CA ALA A 33 15.74 14.21 -3.90
C ALA A 33 16.99 14.90 -4.45
N ASP A 34 17.16 14.86 -5.78
CA ASP A 34 18.31 15.44 -6.47
C ASP A 34 18.41 16.96 -6.27
N CYS A 35 17.25 17.61 -6.16
CA CYS A 35 17.11 19.06 -6.01
C CYS A 35 17.44 19.61 -4.62
N LEU A 36 17.73 18.75 -3.63
CA LEU A 36 18.14 19.19 -2.30
C LEU A 36 19.57 19.74 -2.33
N THR A 37 19.82 20.80 -1.55
CA THR A 37 21.17 21.32 -1.34
C THR A 37 22.02 20.29 -0.58
N ALA A 38 23.35 20.46 -0.59
CA ALA A 38 24.24 19.59 0.18
C ALA A 38 23.88 19.57 1.68
N GLU A 39 23.64 20.75 2.25
CA GLU A 39 23.20 20.92 3.64
C GLU A 39 21.87 20.21 3.93
N GLN A 40 20.88 20.32 3.04
CA GLN A 40 19.61 19.60 3.18
C GLN A 40 19.79 18.08 3.14
N LYS A 41 20.68 17.59 2.26
CA LYS A 41 21.01 16.16 2.22
C LYS A 41 21.66 15.69 3.52
N ASP A 42 22.59 16.48 4.06
CA ASP A 42 23.25 16.19 5.33
C ASP A 42 22.24 16.15 6.49
N HIS A 43 21.30 17.10 6.55
CA HIS A 43 20.20 17.07 7.53
C HIS A 43 19.38 15.79 7.45
N CYS A 44 19.02 15.34 6.23
CA CYS A 44 18.32 14.08 6.06
C CYS A 44 19.15 12.88 6.51
N ILE A 45 20.42 12.82 6.12
CA ILE A 45 21.31 11.69 6.48
C ILE A 45 21.44 11.58 8.00
N ASN A 46 21.68 12.71 8.68
CA ASN A 46 21.79 12.75 10.13
C ASN A 46 20.49 12.29 10.80
N LEU A 47 19.35 12.81 10.35
CA LEU A 47 18.04 12.43 10.88
C LEU A 47 17.76 10.93 10.67
N LEU A 48 17.98 10.42 9.47
CA LEU A 48 17.75 9.00 9.17
C LEU A 48 18.72 8.08 9.93
N GLY A 49 19.95 8.53 10.17
CA GLY A 49 20.94 7.82 10.98
C GLY A 49 20.49 7.58 12.42
N GLN A 50 19.82 8.59 13.02
CA GLN A 50 19.23 8.47 14.38
C GLN A 50 18.15 7.38 14.46
N PHE A 51 17.47 7.10 13.34
CA PHE A 51 16.45 6.05 13.22
C PHE A 51 16.94 4.85 12.41
N SER A 52 18.25 4.59 12.36
CA SER A 52 18.82 3.52 11.54
C SER A 52 18.22 2.13 11.82
N GLU A 53 17.90 1.82 13.08
CA GLU A 53 17.24 0.56 13.49
C GLU A 53 15.83 0.37 12.90
N LEU A 54 15.16 1.46 12.52
CA LEU A 54 13.85 1.43 11.88
C LEU A 54 13.92 0.84 10.46
N PHE A 55 15.08 0.95 9.81
CA PHE A 55 15.29 0.50 8.45
C PHE A 55 15.84 -0.92 8.44
N SER A 56 14.98 -1.88 8.11
CA SER A 56 15.34 -3.30 8.11
C SER A 56 14.73 -4.04 6.94
N THR A 57 15.45 -5.06 6.45
CA THR A 57 14.93 -6.01 5.46
C THR A 57 14.12 -7.14 6.10
N VAL A 58 14.21 -7.27 7.43
CA VAL A 58 13.43 -8.18 8.26
C VAL A 58 12.22 -7.40 8.82
N PRO A 59 11.00 -7.95 8.70
CA PRO A 59 9.82 -7.31 9.30
C PRO A 59 9.98 -7.22 10.83
N GLY A 60 9.66 -6.05 11.39
CA GLY A 60 9.52 -5.87 12.83
C GLY A 60 8.29 -6.59 13.37
N THR A 61 7.95 -6.31 14.62
CA THR A 61 6.71 -6.83 15.21
C THR A 61 6.14 -5.82 16.18
N THR A 62 4.94 -5.34 15.89
CA THR A 62 4.24 -4.40 16.76
C THR A 62 3.52 -5.14 17.89
N SER A 63 3.46 -4.51 19.06
CA SER A 63 2.64 -4.93 20.21
C SER A 63 1.33 -4.14 20.32
N TRP A 64 1.10 -3.15 19.45
CA TRP A 64 -0.01 -2.21 19.57
C TRP A 64 -1.34 -2.78 19.06
N CYS A 65 -1.30 -3.84 18.26
CA CYS A 65 -2.50 -4.54 17.84
C CYS A 65 -2.22 -6.01 17.48
N GLU A 66 -3.28 -6.81 17.49
CA GLU A 66 -3.31 -8.16 16.96
C GLU A 66 -4.41 -8.28 15.90
N HIS A 67 -4.20 -9.16 14.92
CA HIS A 67 -5.22 -9.52 13.97
C HIS A 67 -6.04 -10.71 14.47
N THR A 68 -7.34 -10.52 14.56
CA THR A 68 -8.31 -11.57 14.94
C THR A 68 -9.17 -11.93 13.74
N ILE A 69 -9.71 -13.16 13.73
CA ILE A 69 -10.55 -13.65 12.64
C ILE A 69 -11.84 -14.25 13.19
N ASP A 70 -12.96 -13.60 12.88
CA ASP A 70 -14.31 -14.08 13.20
C ASP A 70 -14.94 -14.80 11.98
N THR A 71 -15.17 -16.11 12.13
CA THR A 71 -15.85 -16.97 11.15
C THR A 71 -17.28 -17.32 11.57
N GLY A 72 -17.78 -16.77 12.69
CA GLY A 72 -19.02 -17.19 13.34
C GLY A 72 -19.03 -18.69 13.61
N ASP A 73 -20.20 -19.30 13.40
CA ASP A 73 -20.42 -20.75 13.57
C ASP A 73 -20.05 -21.57 12.32
N SER A 74 -19.27 -20.99 11.40
CA SER A 74 -18.90 -21.68 10.15
C SER A 74 -17.94 -22.84 10.41
N LEU A 75 -18.21 -23.98 9.79
CA LEU A 75 -17.30 -25.13 9.78
C LEU A 75 -15.99 -24.79 9.04
N SER A 76 -14.93 -25.54 9.35
CA SER A 76 -13.64 -25.34 8.71
C SER A 76 -13.69 -25.56 7.21
N VAL A 77 -13.09 -24.63 6.46
CA VAL A 77 -12.97 -24.72 5.00
C VAL A 77 -11.67 -25.45 4.66
N LYS A 78 -11.81 -26.62 4.02
CA LYS A 78 -10.70 -27.43 3.52
C LYS A 78 -10.69 -27.44 2.00
N SER A 79 -9.67 -26.81 1.42
CA SER A 79 -9.44 -26.77 -0.03
C SER A 79 -8.30 -27.70 -0.42
N LYS A 80 -8.45 -28.38 -1.57
CA LYS A 80 -7.41 -29.28 -2.10
C LYS A 80 -6.21 -28.49 -2.61
N ILE A 81 -5.01 -29.01 -2.36
CA ILE A 81 -3.76 -28.47 -2.91
C ILE A 81 -3.82 -28.51 -4.44
N TYR A 82 -3.39 -27.43 -5.08
CA TYR A 82 -3.31 -27.38 -6.54
C TYR A 82 -2.17 -28.25 -7.08
N ARG A 83 -2.40 -28.86 -8.26
CA ARG A 83 -1.32 -29.56 -8.97
C ARG A 83 -0.30 -28.53 -9.47
N GLN A 84 0.96 -28.73 -9.12
CA GLN A 84 2.05 -27.83 -9.48
C GLN A 84 3.18 -28.56 -10.21
N PRO A 85 3.80 -27.93 -11.23
CA PRO A 85 5.01 -28.41 -11.89
C PRO A 85 6.19 -28.54 -10.93
N ASP A 86 7.14 -29.42 -11.21
CA ASP A 86 8.24 -29.71 -10.27
C ASP A 86 9.11 -28.50 -9.94
N HIS A 87 9.43 -27.63 -10.91
CA HIS A 87 10.21 -26.42 -10.64
C HIS A 87 9.50 -25.43 -9.68
N VAL A 88 8.16 -25.46 -9.59
CA VAL A 88 7.38 -24.62 -8.65
C VAL A 88 7.43 -25.20 -7.24
N ARG A 89 7.55 -26.53 -7.12
CA ARG A 89 7.57 -27.26 -5.85
C ARG A 89 8.78 -26.87 -5.01
N ASP A 90 9.94 -26.75 -5.63
CA ASP A 90 11.18 -26.37 -4.94
C ASP A 90 11.13 -24.93 -4.47
N CYS A 91 10.58 -24.02 -5.29
CA CYS A 91 10.35 -22.62 -4.87
C CYS A 91 9.43 -22.52 -3.65
N ILE A 92 8.38 -23.35 -3.58
CA ILE A 92 7.49 -23.38 -2.41
C ILE A 92 8.21 -23.89 -1.17
N LYS A 93 8.99 -24.97 -1.29
CA LYS A 93 9.77 -25.49 -0.16
C LYS A 93 10.74 -24.46 0.39
N GLN A 94 11.46 -23.77 -0.50
CA GLN A 94 12.41 -22.72 -0.13
C GLN A 94 11.72 -21.56 0.59
N GLU A 95 10.58 -21.08 0.08
CA GLU A 95 9.87 -19.97 0.71
C GLU A 95 9.25 -20.37 2.06
N VAL A 96 8.68 -21.57 2.16
CA VAL A 96 8.18 -22.09 3.45
C VAL A 96 9.31 -22.21 4.46
N GLN A 97 10.46 -22.74 4.07
CA GLN A 97 11.63 -22.86 4.95
C GLN A 97 12.08 -21.49 5.45
N LYS A 98 12.16 -20.49 4.56
CA LYS A 98 12.46 -19.11 4.93
C LYS A 98 11.44 -18.54 5.91
N MET A 99 10.14 -18.77 5.68
CA MET A 99 9.09 -18.30 6.60
C MET A 99 9.16 -19.00 7.96
N LEU A 100 9.57 -20.27 8.03
CA LEU A 100 9.80 -21.00 9.28
C LEU A 100 11.00 -20.42 10.04
N GLU A 101 12.10 -20.16 9.35
CA GLU A 101 13.31 -19.54 9.94
C GLU A 101 13.04 -18.12 10.47
N LEU A 102 12.18 -17.36 9.79
CA LEU A 102 11.74 -16.05 10.23
C LEU A 102 10.65 -16.10 11.32
N GLY A 103 10.13 -17.29 11.67
CA GLY A 103 9.04 -17.44 12.64
C GLY A 103 7.70 -16.87 12.18
N VAL A 104 7.52 -16.59 10.88
CA VAL A 104 6.30 -16.06 10.26
C VAL A 104 5.22 -17.16 10.12
N VAL A 105 5.66 -18.41 9.98
CA VAL A 105 4.80 -19.59 9.96
C VAL A 105 5.34 -20.66 10.91
N GLU A 106 4.47 -21.58 11.29
CA GLU A 106 4.78 -22.76 12.09
C GLU A 106 4.00 -23.98 11.57
N HIS A 107 4.39 -25.17 12.02
CA HIS A 107 3.64 -26.39 11.70
C HIS A 107 2.24 -26.36 12.30
N SER A 108 1.25 -26.88 11.57
CA SER A 108 -0.16 -26.84 11.97
C SER A 108 -0.81 -28.21 11.88
N GLU A 109 -1.70 -28.48 12.83
CA GLU A 109 -2.66 -29.60 12.83
C GLU A 109 -4.10 -29.11 12.62
N SER A 110 -4.24 -27.87 12.11
CA SER A 110 -5.54 -27.21 11.96
C SER A 110 -6.50 -27.98 11.05
N PRO A 111 -7.81 -27.96 11.33
CA PRO A 111 -8.82 -28.48 10.41
C PRO A 111 -9.05 -27.56 9.20
N TRP A 112 -8.49 -26.35 9.18
CA TRP A 112 -8.55 -25.42 8.05
C TRP A 112 -7.43 -25.69 7.05
N ALA A 113 -7.69 -25.55 5.76
CA ALA A 113 -6.63 -25.66 4.77
C ALA A 113 -6.92 -24.83 3.52
N SER A 114 -6.07 -23.84 3.28
CA SER A 114 -6.04 -23.07 2.02
C SER A 114 -4.88 -23.53 1.12
N PRO A 115 -5.04 -23.57 -0.21
CA PRO A 115 -3.97 -23.97 -1.11
C PRO A 115 -3.06 -22.78 -1.44
N VAL A 116 -1.87 -23.08 -1.96
CA VAL A 116 -0.87 -22.07 -2.34
C VAL A 116 -0.78 -21.91 -3.86
N VAL A 117 -0.59 -20.66 -4.30
CA VAL A 117 -0.33 -20.27 -5.69
C VAL A 117 0.93 -19.41 -5.72
N LEU A 118 1.84 -19.70 -6.66
CA LEU A 118 2.97 -18.82 -6.94
C LEU A 118 2.63 -17.87 -8.10
N VAL A 119 2.87 -16.57 -7.90
CA VAL A 119 2.62 -15.54 -8.92
C VAL A 119 3.92 -14.80 -9.25
N PRO A 120 4.33 -14.66 -10.52
CA PRO A 120 5.56 -13.96 -10.86
C PRO A 120 5.52 -12.48 -10.44
N LYS A 121 6.61 -11.97 -9.86
CA LYS A 121 6.78 -10.54 -9.58
C LYS A 121 6.98 -9.78 -10.91
N PRO A 122 6.29 -8.64 -11.10
CA PRO A 122 6.35 -7.87 -12.35
C PRO A 122 7.71 -7.22 -12.63
N HIS A 123 8.57 -7.05 -11.63
CA HIS A 123 9.91 -6.47 -11.76
C HIS A 123 10.96 -7.50 -11.40
N SER A 124 11.30 -8.39 -12.34
CA SER A 124 12.44 -9.29 -12.21
C SER A 124 13.64 -8.65 -12.92
N LYS A 125 14.70 -8.33 -12.17
CA LYS A 125 16.03 -8.08 -12.76
C LYS A 125 16.70 -9.43 -13.03
N ASP A 126 17.49 -9.50 -14.11
CA ASP A 126 18.40 -10.61 -14.43
C ASP A 126 17.77 -11.97 -14.79
N GLY A 127 16.63 -11.97 -15.49
CA GLY A 127 16.07 -13.19 -16.11
C GLY A 127 15.51 -14.24 -15.15
N LYS A 128 15.77 -14.11 -13.83
CA LYS A 128 15.21 -14.94 -12.78
C LYS A 128 13.89 -14.34 -12.31
N LYS A 129 12.76 -14.96 -12.71
CA LYS A 129 11.43 -14.55 -12.26
C LYS A 129 11.29 -14.81 -10.76
N GLU A 130 11.47 -13.79 -9.94
CA GLU A 130 11.14 -13.88 -8.52
C GLU A 130 9.64 -14.12 -8.37
N MET A 131 9.25 -15.15 -7.61
CA MET A 131 7.85 -15.56 -7.45
C MET A 131 7.30 -15.01 -6.12
N ARG A 132 6.02 -14.68 -6.09
CA ARG A 132 5.26 -14.34 -4.87
C ARG A 132 4.54 -15.59 -4.38
N PHE A 133 4.77 -15.93 -3.13
CA PHE A 133 4.00 -16.94 -2.43
C PHE A 133 2.66 -16.35 -1.99
N CYS A 134 1.56 -16.89 -2.51
CA CYS A 134 0.22 -16.44 -2.19
C CYS A 134 -0.63 -17.61 -1.70
N VAL A 135 -1.19 -17.47 -0.51
CA VAL A 135 -2.21 -18.41 -0.04
C VAL A 135 -3.56 -17.97 -0.59
N ASP A 136 -4.29 -18.90 -1.18
CA ASP A 136 -5.60 -18.64 -1.75
C ASP A 136 -6.70 -18.70 -0.68
N TYR A 137 -6.86 -17.60 0.03
CA TYR A 137 -7.91 -17.44 1.03
C TYR A 137 -9.30 -17.16 0.45
N ARG A 138 -9.55 -17.28 -0.86
CA ARG A 138 -10.87 -16.92 -1.44
C ARG A 138 -12.02 -17.74 -0.85
N GLY A 139 -11.81 -19.03 -0.58
CA GLY A 139 -12.80 -19.88 0.09
C GLY A 139 -12.99 -19.49 1.55
N PHE A 140 -11.89 -19.24 2.26
CA PHE A 140 -11.89 -18.79 3.65
C PHE A 140 -12.58 -17.43 3.84
N ASN A 141 -12.25 -16.45 3.02
CA ASN A 141 -12.79 -15.09 3.06
C ASN A 141 -14.32 -15.02 2.85
N GLN A 142 -14.93 -16.06 2.26
CA GLN A 142 -16.39 -16.12 2.10
C GLN A 142 -17.12 -16.36 3.44
N VAL A 143 -16.48 -17.08 4.37
CA VAL A 143 -17.05 -17.40 5.69
C VAL A 143 -16.59 -16.42 6.79
N THR A 144 -15.56 -15.62 6.53
CA THR A 144 -15.09 -14.57 7.44
C THR A 144 -16.06 -13.39 7.47
N LYS A 145 -16.51 -12.98 8.67
CA LYS A 145 -17.33 -11.78 8.85
C LYS A 145 -16.56 -10.54 8.41
N THR A 146 -17.22 -9.64 7.69
CA THR A 146 -16.57 -8.43 7.17
C THR A 146 -16.33 -7.43 8.29
N ASP A 147 -15.11 -6.94 8.39
CA ASP A 147 -14.78 -5.75 9.18
C ASP A 147 -15.04 -4.50 8.34
N ALA A 148 -15.90 -3.60 8.83
CA ALA A 148 -16.34 -2.41 8.12
C ALA A 148 -15.54 -1.15 8.48
N HIS A 149 -14.35 -1.29 9.07
CA HIS A 149 -13.51 -0.14 9.39
C HIS A 149 -13.26 0.74 8.15
N PRO A 150 -13.45 2.08 8.27
CA PRO A 150 -13.31 2.98 7.13
C PRO A 150 -11.87 3.01 6.64
N ILE A 151 -11.69 2.80 5.34
CA ILE A 151 -10.42 3.06 4.66
C ILE A 151 -10.53 4.44 4.02
N PRO A 152 -9.56 5.35 4.25
CA PRO A 152 -9.56 6.66 3.61
C PRO A 152 -9.70 6.56 2.09
N ARG A 153 -10.37 7.52 1.47
CA ARG A 153 -10.45 7.56 0.02
C ARG A 153 -9.09 7.98 -0.52
N ALA A 154 -8.50 7.14 -1.37
CA ALA A 154 -7.20 7.40 -1.97
C ALA A 154 -7.10 8.79 -2.63
N HIS A 155 -8.18 9.26 -3.26
CA HIS A 155 -8.20 10.58 -3.90
C HIS A 155 -8.10 11.74 -2.91
N ASP A 156 -8.72 11.64 -1.74
CA ASP A 156 -8.67 12.69 -0.71
C ASP A 156 -7.24 12.83 -0.20
N LEU A 157 -6.54 11.71 0.03
CA LEU A 157 -5.13 11.72 0.42
C LEU A 157 -4.23 12.32 -0.68
N ILE A 158 -4.46 11.93 -1.94
CA ILE A 158 -3.71 12.47 -3.09
C ILE A 158 -3.88 14.00 -3.19
N ASP A 159 -5.09 14.50 -2.96
CA ASP A 159 -5.39 15.93 -3.06
C ASP A 159 -4.68 16.73 -1.97
N THR A 160 -4.60 16.20 -0.74
CA THR A 160 -3.82 16.77 0.37
C THR A 160 -2.33 16.84 0.06
N LEU A 161 -1.75 15.78 -0.51
CA LEU A 161 -0.32 15.75 -0.84
C LEU A 161 0.03 16.73 -1.97
N ALA A 162 -0.90 16.99 -2.89
CA ALA A 162 -0.61 17.74 -4.10
C ALA A 162 -0.20 19.19 -3.85
N SER A 163 -0.65 19.80 -2.75
CA SER A 163 -0.30 21.19 -2.38
C SER A 163 1.07 21.34 -1.72
N ALA A 164 1.72 20.23 -1.37
CA ALA A 164 2.99 20.28 -0.64
C ALA A 164 4.18 20.59 -1.56
N LYS A 165 5.21 21.20 -0.98
CA LYS A 165 6.49 21.48 -1.65
C LYS A 165 7.51 20.37 -1.43
N TYR A 166 7.49 19.77 -0.25
CA TYR A 166 8.37 18.66 0.12
C TYR A 166 7.53 17.44 0.48
N LEU A 167 7.83 16.33 -0.17
CA LEU A 167 7.12 15.07 -0.06
C LEU A 167 8.11 13.96 0.25
N SER A 168 7.80 13.16 1.25
CA SER A 168 8.53 11.95 1.58
C SER A 168 7.58 10.77 1.68
N THR A 169 7.99 9.59 1.24
CA THR A 169 7.19 8.37 1.28
C THR A 169 7.97 7.23 1.89
N PHE A 170 7.31 6.46 2.74
CA PHE A 170 7.82 5.28 3.42
C PHE A 170 6.97 4.06 3.07
N ASP A 171 7.63 2.92 2.81
CA ASP A 171 7.01 1.61 2.55
C ASP A 171 7.43 0.68 3.69
N LEU A 172 6.46 0.09 4.38
CA LEU A 172 6.74 -0.80 5.51
C LEU A 172 7.26 -2.17 5.02
N THR A 173 8.27 -2.71 5.71
CA THR A 173 8.89 -4.00 5.34
C THR A 173 7.92 -5.14 5.59
N ALA A 174 7.29 -5.63 4.53
CA ALA A 174 6.25 -6.66 4.61
C ALA A 174 5.20 -6.32 5.68
N GLY A 175 4.60 -5.12 5.60
CA GLY A 175 3.79 -4.51 6.66
C GLY A 175 2.84 -5.48 7.40
N TYR A 176 2.07 -6.28 6.69
CA TYR A 176 1.17 -7.26 7.34
C TYR A 176 1.88 -8.27 8.26
N TRP A 177 3.09 -8.72 7.93
CA TRP A 177 3.85 -9.64 8.77
C TRP A 177 4.33 -9.01 10.08
N GLN A 178 4.20 -7.69 10.25
CA GLN A 178 4.56 -7.01 11.49
C GLN A 178 3.44 -7.05 12.54
N ILE A 179 2.23 -7.49 12.17
CA ILE A 179 1.08 -7.62 13.08
C ILE A 179 0.92 -9.09 13.47
N LYS A 180 0.92 -9.39 14.77
CA LYS A 180 0.69 -10.77 15.25
C LYS A 180 -0.75 -11.21 15.02
N LEU A 181 -0.93 -12.51 14.80
CA LEU A 181 -2.24 -13.14 14.91
C LEU A 181 -2.53 -13.48 16.37
N SER A 182 -3.79 -13.34 16.78
CA SER A 182 -4.21 -13.93 18.06
C SER A 182 -4.11 -15.46 18.00
N GLU A 183 -3.92 -16.12 19.14
CA GLU A 183 -3.77 -17.59 19.21
C GLU A 183 -4.94 -18.34 18.56
N ASP A 184 -6.18 -17.85 18.73
CA ASP A 184 -7.37 -18.42 18.07
C ASP A 184 -7.41 -18.18 16.55
N ALA A 185 -6.77 -17.12 16.07
CA ALA A 185 -6.73 -16.79 14.65
C ALA A 185 -5.70 -17.64 13.88
N LYS A 186 -4.59 -18.06 14.52
CA LYS A 186 -3.51 -18.80 13.83
C LYS A 186 -4.02 -20.04 13.08
N PRO A 187 -4.77 -20.98 13.71
CA PRO A 187 -5.24 -22.19 13.01
C PRO A 187 -6.11 -21.88 11.80
N LYS A 188 -6.88 -20.78 11.83
CA LYS A 188 -7.75 -20.37 10.72
C LYS A 188 -6.97 -19.92 9.48
N THR A 189 -5.71 -19.51 9.65
CA THR A 189 -4.83 -19.15 8.52
C THR A 189 -4.12 -20.34 7.88
N ALA A 190 -4.37 -21.56 8.36
CA ALA A 190 -3.64 -22.73 7.94
C ALA A 190 -3.72 -22.98 6.43
N PHE A 191 -2.58 -23.35 5.85
CA PHE A 191 -2.40 -23.63 4.45
C PHE A 191 -1.67 -24.95 4.25
N SER A 192 -1.97 -25.62 3.14
CA SER A 192 -1.35 -26.89 2.80
C SER A 192 -0.51 -26.75 1.54
N THR A 193 0.69 -27.33 1.60
CA THR A 193 1.59 -27.47 0.47
C THR A 193 1.94 -28.94 0.27
N ILE A 194 2.64 -29.23 -0.81
CA ILE A 194 3.25 -30.56 -1.02
C ILE A 194 4.30 -30.93 0.04
N ALA A 195 4.81 -29.95 0.80
CA ALA A 195 5.86 -30.14 1.79
C ALA A 195 5.33 -30.34 3.21
N GLY A 196 4.07 -29.97 3.45
CA GLY A 196 3.48 -30.07 4.78
C GLY A 196 2.29 -29.12 4.96
N HIS A 197 1.83 -29.07 6.20
CA HIS A 197 0.74 -28.22 6.66
C HIS A 197 1.24 -27.23 7.70
N TYR A 198 0.90 -25.97 7.50
CA TYR A 198 1.47 -24.84 8.23
C TYR A 198 0.39 -23.81 8.52
N GLN A 199 0.61 -22.98 9.54
CA GLN A 199 -0.21 -21.83 9.87
C GLN A 199 0.66 -20.60 10.08
N PHE A 200 0.10 -19.41 9.90
CA PHE A 200 0.83 -18.18 10.18
C PHE A 200 0.77 -17.82 11.67
N THR A 201 1.84 -17.20 12.15
CA THR A 201 1.95 -16.59 13.49
C THR A 201 1.68 -15.07 13.44
N VAL A 202 1.88 -14.48 12.26
CA VAL A 202 1.65 -13.06 11.95
C VAL A 202 0.65 -12.92 10.80
N MET A 203 0.05 -11.75 10.61
CA MET A 203 -1.04 -11.56 9.67
C MET A 203 -0.58 -11.79 8.21
N PRO A 204 -1.10 -12.80 7.50
CA PRO A 204 -0.71 -13.05 6.13
C PRO A 204 -1.43 -12.13 5.13
N PHE A 205 -0.81 -11.97 3.96
CA PHE A 205 -1.46 -11.35 2.81
C PHE A 205 -2.67 -12.18 2.35
N GLY A 206 -3.71 -11.49 1.87
CA GLY A 206 -4.87 -12.12 1.23
C GLY A 206 -6.07 -12.37 2.15
N LEU A 207 -5.94 -12.14 3.47
CA LEU A 207 -7.09 -12.16 4.37
C LEU A 207 -8.02 -10.97 4.11
N LYS A 208 -9.32 -11.22 4.19
CA LYS A 208 -10.37 -10.23 3.91
C LYS A 208 -10.25 -8.95 4.75
N ASN A 209 -9.98 -9.09 6.04
CA ASN A 209 -9.96 -7.99 6.99
C ASN A 209 -8.54 -7.47 7.31
N ALA A 210 -7.49 -8.03 6.71
CA ALA A 210 -6.13 -7.55 6.92
C ALA A 210 -5.96 -6.04 6.61
N PRO A 211 -6.52 -5.50 5.52
CA PRO A 211 -6.47 -4.05 5.27
C PRO A 211 -7.13 -3.21 6.37
N ALA A 212 -8.23 -3.69 6.95
CA ALA A 212 -8.95 -2.96 8.00
C ALA A 212 -8.15 -2.91 9.31
N THR A 213 -7.58 -4.04 9.73
CA THR A 213 -6.69 -4.09 10.90
C THR A 213 -5.46 -3.21 10.70
N PHE A 214 -4.85 -3.27 9.51
CA PHE A 214 -3.66 -2.48 9.22
C PHE A 214 -3.95 -0.97 9.20
N GLN A 215 -5.06 -0.57 8.57
CA GLN A 215 -5.45 0.83 8.55
C GLN A 215 -5.72 1.37 9.96
N ARG A 216 -6.33 0.57 10.85
CA ARG A 216 -6.49 0.94 12.27
C ARG A 216 -5.15 1.19 12.94
N LEU A 217 -4.20 0.25 12.79
CA LEU A 217 -2.87 0.40 13.37
C LEU A 217 -2.22 1.70 12.92
N VAL A 218 -2.15 1.95 11.60
CA VAL A 218 -1.46 3.13 11.09
C VAL A 218 -2.18 4.42 11.49
N THR A 219 -3.51 4.40 11.57
CA THR A 219 -4.28 5.55 12.09
C THR A 219 -3.93 5.84 13.54
N THR A 220 -3.78 4.81 14.38
CA THR A 220 -3.34 4.97 15.77
C THR A 220 -1.89 5.46 15.86
N VAL A 221 -1.00 4.94 15.01
CA VAL A 221 0.42 5.33 15.01
C VAL A 221 0.60 6.80 14.60
N LEU A 222 -0.19 7.27 13.63
CA LEU A 222 -0.12 8.65 13.13
C LEU A 222 -1.10 9.60 13.84
N GLN A 223 -1.69 9.18 14.95
CA GLN A 223 -2.63 10.00 15.69
C GLN A 223 -1.97 11.31 16.15
N GLY A 224 -2.58 12.45 15.80
CA GLY A 224 -2.04 13.78 16.08
C GLY A 224 -1.01 14.29 15.04
N LEU A 225 -0.71 13.49 14.00
CA LEU A 225 0.23 13.84 12.93
C LEU A 225 -0.48 14.02 11.57
N GLU A 226 -1.81 13.99 11.53
CA GLU A 226 -2.62 13.98 10.30
C GLU A 226 -2.51 15.29 9.50
N ALA A 227 -2.09 16.37 10.15
CA ALA A 227 -1.89 17.66 9.51
C ALA A 227 -0.74 17.67 8.47
N PHE A 228 0.21 16.74 8.60
CA PHE A 228 1.41 16.66 7.75
C PHE A 228 1.79 15.23 7.36
N SER A 229 0.94 14.25 7.68
CA SER A 229 1.12 12.87 7.27
C SER A 229 -0.17 12.27 6.73
N ALA A 230 -0.02 11.36 5.79
CA ALA A 230 -1.12 10.61 5.20
C ALA A 230 -0.70 9.15 5.09
N ALA A 231 -1.62 8.25 5.41
CA ALA A 231 -1.38 6.82 5.26
C ALA A 231 -2.52 6.12 4.57
N TYR A 232 -2.14 5.22 3.68
CA TYR A 232 -3.05 4.29 3.03
C TYR A 232 -2.43 2.90 3.11
N LEU A 233 -2.89 2.10 4.06
CA LEU A 233 -2.27 0.81 4.37
C LEU A 233 -0.76 0.96 4.61
N ASP A 234 0.07 0.22 3.87
CA ASP A 234 1.54 0.20 4.00
C ASP A 234 2.23 1.47 3.44
N ASP A 235 1.51 2.30 2.67
CA ASP A 235 2.06 3.50 2.01
C ASP A 235 1.86 4.75 2.89
N ILE A 236 2.92 5.15 3.59
CA ILE A 236 2.94 6.35 4.44
C ILE A 236 3.60 7.49 3.68
N ALA A 237 3.01 8.67 3.74
CA ALA A 237 3.55 9.89 3.17
C ALA A 237 3.62 11.00 4.21
N VAL A 238 4.67 11.82 4.12
CA VAL A 238 4.89 13.02 4.92
C VAL A 238 5.01 14.20 3.96
N PHE A 239 4.34 15.30 4.28
CA PHE A 239 4.23 16.44 3.39
C PHE A 239 4.36 17.77 4.14
N SER A 240 5.09 18.72 3.54
CA SER A 240 5.36 20.02 4.16
C SER A 240 5.46 21.17 3.15
N SER A 241 5.27 22.39 3.64
CA SER A 241 5.35 23.64 2.84
C SER A 241 6.73 24.31 2.89
N SER A 242 7.53 24.02 3.92
CA SER A 242 8.90 24.49 4.10
C SER A 242 9.82 23.30 4.39
N TRP A 243 11.14 23.52 4.25
CA TRP A 243 12.12 22.47 4.51
C TRP A 243 12.28 22.19 6.01
N ASP A 244 12.33 23.24 6.83
CA ASP A 244 12.52 23.13 8.28
C ASP A 244 11.35 22.38 8.93
N ASP A 245 10.11 22.72 8.53
CA ASP A 245 8.93 21.95 8.94
C ASP A 245 9.03 20.50 8.48
N HIS A 246 9.59 20.25 7.29
CA HIS A 246 9.72 18.89 6.76
C HIS A 246 10.63 18.01 7.62
N LEU A 247 11.76 18.54 8.10
CA LEU A 247 12.63 17.79 9.00
C LEU A 247 11.94 17.46 10.33
N VAL A 248 11.20 18.43 10.90
CA VAL A 248 10.42 18.20 12.13
C VAL A 248 9.32 17.16 11.91
N HIS A 249 8.59 17.25 10.81
CA HIS A 249 7.54 16.30 10.46
C HIS A 249 8.09 14.89 10.23
N LEU A 250 9.22 14.77 9.53
CA LEU A 250 9.92 13.50 9.33
C LEU A 250 10.32 12.89 10.68
N TRP A 251 10.94 13.68 11.56
CA TRP A 251 11.34 13.21 12.88
C TRP A 251 10.15 12.67 13.67
N LYS A 252 9.04 13.42 13.76
CA LYS A 252 7.83 12.99 14.48
C LYS A 252 7.24 11.69 13.94
N VAL A 253 7.19 11.55 12.61
CA VAL A 253 6.64 10.33 11.98
C VAL A 253 7.56 9.14 12.17
N LEU A 254 8.87 9.31 12.02
CA LEU A 254 9.85 8.24 12.25
C LEU A 254 9.85 7.79 13.72
N GLU A 255 9.75 8.73 14.65
CA GLU A 255 9.63 8.46 16.08
C GLU A 255 8.36 7.67 16.40
N ALA A 256 7.22 8.05 15.84
CA ALA A 256 5.96 7.32 16.00
C ALA A 256 6.04 5.88 15.47
N LEU A 257 6.65 5.69 14.29
CA LEU A 257 6.86 4.36 13.70
C LEU A 257 7.79 3.50 14.56
N GLN A 258 8.85 4.09 15.11
CA GLN A 258 9.78 3.41 16.01
C GLN A 258 9.10 3.00 17.31
N LYS A 259 8.33 3.89 17.95
CA LYS A 259 7.54 3.59 19.15
C LYS A 259 6.54 2.46 18.93
N ALA A 260 6.00 2.35 17.72
CA ALA A 260 5.09 1.27 17.33
C ALA A 260 5.79 -0.07 17.04
N GLY A 261 7.13 -0.11 17.00
CA GLY A 261 7.91 -1.30 16.65
C GLY A 261 7.78 -1.70 15.18
N LEU A 262 7.45 -0.75 14.30
CA LEU A 262 7.33 -1.00 12.87
C LEU A 262 8.69 -0.86 12.18
N THR A 263 8.90 -1.58 11.08
CA THR A 263 10.13 -1.45 10.26
C THR A 263 9.82 -1.01 8.84
N ILE A 264 10.75 -0.24 8.28
CA ILE A 264 10.64 0.42 6.99
C ILE A 264 11.63 -0.18 5.99
N LYS A 265 11.20 -0.28 4.73
CA LYS A 265 12.02 -0.74 3.62
C LYS A 265 12.76 0.44 2.97
N ALA A 266 14.02 0.65 3.37
CA ALA A 266 14.88 1.73 2.87
C ALA A 266 14.87 1.86 1.33
N SER A 267 15.06 0.74 0.60
CA SER A 267 15.11 0.67 -0.88
C SER A 267 13.89 1.24 -1.64
N LYS A 268 12.79 1.52 -0.95
CA LYS A 268 11.57 2.09 -1.53
C LYS A 268 11.21 3.46 -0.96
N CYS A 269 11.99 3.95 0.00
CA CYS A 269 11.76 5.25 0.60
C CYS A 269 12.24 6.35 -0.33
N GLN A 270 11.47 7.42 -0.43
CA GLN A 270 11.81 8.62 -1.18
C GLN A 270 11.69 9.80 -0.23
N ILE A 271 12.72 10.63 -0.11
CA ILE A 271 12.78 11.70 0.91
C ILE A 271 12.99 13.07 0.24
N GLY A 272 12.20 14.06 0.68
CA GLY A 272 12.35 15.48 0.32
C GLY A 272 12.05 15.79 -1.15
N GLN A 273 11.25 14.97 -1.81
CA GLN A 273 10.92 15.09 -3.23
C GLN A 273 9.92 16.24 -3.49
N GLY A 274 10.05 16.91 -4.63
CA GLY A 274 9.04 17.86 -5.10
C GLY A 274 7.81 17.18 -5.73
N LYS A 275 7.99 15.95 -6.23
CA LYS A 275 6.93 15.09 -6.76
C LYS A 275 7.22 13.63 -6.42
N VAL A 276 6.21 12.89 -5.98
CA VAL A 276 6.32 11.46 -5.65
C VAL A 276 5.27 10.66 -6.39
N VAL A 277 5.55 9.36 -6.58
CA VAL A 277 4.51 8.40 -6.96
C VAL A 277 3.80 7.96 -5.69
N TYR A 278 2.53 8.32 -5.54
CA TYR A 278 1.70 7.94 -4.41
C TYR A 278 0.35 7.42 -4.92
N LEU A 279 -0.07 6.24 -4.44
CA LEU A 279 -1.35 5.60 -4.81
C LEU A 279 -1.62 5.67 -6.32
N GLY A 280 -0.66 5.21 -7.13
CA GLY A 280 -0.81 5.12 -8.59
C GLY A 280 -0.91 6.46 -9.34
N HIS A 281 -0.57 7.58 -8.70
CA HIS A 281 -0.52 8.92 -9.30
C HIS A 281 0.86 9.55 -9.07
N LEU A 282 1.28 10.42 -9.98
CA LEU A 282 2.37 11.37 -9.73
C LEU A 282 1.78 12.60 -9.07
N VAL A 283 2.24 12.93 -7.86
CA VAL A 283 1.67 13.96 -6.99
C VAL A 283 2.76 14.91 -6.52
N GLY A 284 2.49 16.21 -6.52
CA GLY A 284 3.35 17.25 -5.95
C GLY A 284 3.52 18.46 -6.86
N GLY A 285 4.01 19.57 -6.30
CA GLY A 285 4.16 20.84 -7.03
C GLY A 285 2.83 21.38 -7.57
N GLU A 286 1.78 21.30 -6.74
CA GLU A 286 0.38 21.68 -7.06
C GLU A 286 -0.29 20.85 -8.16
N GLN A 287 0.29 19.71 -8.50
CA GLN A 287 -0.09 18.92 -9.67
C GLN A 287 -0.37 17.47 -9.30
N ILE A 288 -1.42 16.92 -9.90
CA ILE A 288 -1.78 15.50 -9.85
C ILE A 288 -1.87 15.00 -11.28
N ALA A 289 -1.12 13.94 -11.60
CA ALA A 289 -1.08 13.36 -12.93
C ALA A 289 -1.14 11.83 -12.86
N PRO A 290 -1.73 11.15 -13.87
CA PRO A 290 -1.60 9.70 -14.01
C PRO A 290 -0.15 9.31 -14.32
N LEU A 291 0.22 8.07 -13.96
CA LEU A 291 1.55 7.54 -14.30
C LEU A 291 1.66 7.27 -15.80
N GLN A 292 2.75 7.73 -16.43
CA GLN A 292 3.00 7.57 -17.87
C GLN A 292 2.91 6.10 -18.33
N GLY A 293 3.46 5.16 -17.56
CA GLY A 293 3.35 3.73 -17.89
C GLY A 293 1.91 3.20 -17.90
N LYS A 294 1.03 3.74 -17.05
CA LYS A 294 -0.40 3.38 -17.02
C LYS A 294 -1.14 4.00 -18.21
N ILE A 295 -0.82 5.25 -18.56
CA ILE A 295 -1.33 5.90 -19.77
C ILE A 295 -0.94 5.08 -20.99
N GLN A 296 0.34 4.71 -21.14
CA GLN A 296 0.81 3.91 -22.28
C GLN A 296 0.08 2.58 -22.39
N THR A 297 -0.19 1.92 -21.27
CA THR A 297 -0.96 0.67 -21.22
C THR A 297 -2.38 0.86 -21.79
N ILE A 298 -3.03 1.99 -21.50
CA ILE A 298 -4.36 2.34 -22.03
C ILE A 298 -4.28 2.63 -23.54
N ILE A 299 -3.24 3.33 -23.99
CA ILE A 299 -3.06 3.70 -25.41
C ILE A 299 -2.91 2.46 -26.30
N VAL A 300 -2.08 1.51 -25.88
CA VAL A 300 -1.84 0.27 -26.66
C VAL A 300 -2.91 -0.80 -26.42
N TRP A 301 -3.90 -0.51 -25.58
CA TRP A 301 -4.97 -1.47 -25.26
C TRP A 301 -5.75 -1.83 -26.53
N VAL A 302 -5.92 -3.13 -26.76
CA VAL A 302 -6.69 -3.68 -27.89
C VAL A 302 -8.17 -3.81 -27.53
N PRO A 303 -9.10 -3.61 -28.49
CA PRO A 303 -10.53 -3.74 -28.23
C PRO A 303 -10.88 -5.05 -27.48
N PRO A 304 -11.44 -4.95 -26.25
CA PRO A 304 -11.84 -6.10 -25.46
C PRO A 304 -12.85 -7.01 -26.18
N ASN A 305 -12.65 -8.33 -26.11
CA ASN A 305 -13.56 -9.32 -26.68
C ASN A 305 -14.34 -10.12 -25.62
N THR A 306 -13.99 -9.96 -24.34
CA THR A 306 -14.68 -10.59 -23.20
C THR A 306 -15.12 -9.58 -22.15
N GLN A 307 -16.15 -9.92 -21.38
CA GLN A 307 -16.60 -9.08 -20.26
C GLN A 307 -15.49 -8.81 -19.24
N THR A 308 -14.64 -9.80 -18.98
CA THR A 308 -13.53 -9.66 -18.05
C THR A 308 -12.54 -8.60 -18.52
N GLN A 309 -12.21 -8.58 -19.82
CA GLN A 309 -11.34 -7.56 -20.40
C GLN A 309 -12.01 -6.18 -20.41
N VAL A 310 -13.32 -6.09 -20.68
CA VAL A 310 -14.06 -4.82 -20.58
C VAL A 310 -14.05 -4.29 -19.14
N ARG A 311 -14.30 -5.14 -18.15
CA ARG A 311 -14.22 -4.77 -16.73
C ARG A 311 -12.81 -4.34 -16.33
N ALA A 312 -11.78 -5.01 -16.83
CA ALA A 312 -10.39 -4.63 -16.57
C ALA A 312 -10.06 -3.24 -17.16
N PHE A 313 -10.48 -2.98 -18.40
CA PHE A 313 -10.32 -1.68 -19.05
C PHE A 313 -11.06 -0.58 -18.26
N LEU A 314 -12.35 -0.77 -17.99
CA LEU A 314 -13.18 0.18 -17.23
C LEU A 314 -12.72 0.37 -15.79
N GLY A 315 -12.11 -0.65 -15.17
CA GLY A 315 -11.51 -0.53 -13.85
C GLY A 315 -10.31 0.42 -13.87
N LEU A 316 -9.44 0.28 -14.87
CA LEU A 316 -8.26 1.13 -15.01
C LEU A 316 -8.64 2.57 -15.41
N THR A 317 -9.48 2.75 -16.44
CA THR A 317 -9.93 4.09 -16.86
C THR A 317 -10.83 4.73 -15.79
N GLY A 318 -11.62 3.93 -15.08
CA GLY A 318 -12.44 4.36 -13.95
C GLY A 318 -11.62 4.88 -12.78
N TYR A 319 -10.45 4.29 -12.50
CA TYR A 319 -9.52 4.80 -11.48
C TYR A 319 -9.02 6.21 -11.80
N TYR A 320 -8.83 6.52 -13.08
CA TYR A 320 -8.42 7.83 -13.58
C TYR A 320 -9.59 8.69 -14.09
N ARG A 321 -10.84 8.36 -13.74
CA ARG A 321 -12.04 9.02 -14.28
C ARG A 321 -12.07 10.54 -14.09
N ARG A 322 -11.42 11.07 -13.04
CA ARG A 322 -11.36 12.53 -12.78
C ARG A 322 -10.59 13.32 -13.83
N PHE A 323 -9.76 12.65 -14.62
CA PHE A 323 -9.05 13.25 -15.75
C PHE A 323 -9.87 13.21 -17.06
N ILE A 324 -11.01 12.50 -17.07
CA ILE A 324 -11.87 12.34 -18.24
C ILE A 324 -13.18 13.09 -18.01
N LYS A 325 -13.36 14.21 -18.72
CA LYS A 325 -14.62 14.96 -18.68
C LYS A 325 -15.77 14.06 -19.17
N ASN A 326 -16.90 14.08 -18.46
CA ASN A 326 -18.10 13.28 -18.78
C ASN A 326 -17.85 11.75 -18.86
N TYR A 327 -16.91 11.22 -18.06
CA TYR A 327 -16.57 9.78 -18.05
C TYR A 327 -17.79 8.85 -18.01
N GLY A 328 -18.79 9.16 -17.18
CA GLY A 328 -20.00 8.35 -17.04
C GLY A 328 -20.74 8.14 -18.37
N SER A 329 -20.91 9.20 -19.15
CA SER A 329 -21.58 9.15 -20.46
C SER A 329 -20.74 8.39 -21.49
N ILE A 330 -19.43 8.62 -21.50
CA ILE A 330 -18.51 7.94 -22.44
C ILE A 330 -18.42 6.45 -22.11
N ALA A 331 -18.42 6.08 -20.83
CA ALA A 331 -18.30 4.69 -20.38
C ALA A 331 -19.60 3.89 -20.46
N ALA A 332 -20.76 4.53 -20.58
CA ALA A 332 -22.06 3.86 -20.58
C ALA A 332 -22.17 2.70 -21.60
N PRO A 333 -21.79 2.86 -22.90
CA PRO A 333 -21.88 1.78 -23.87
C PRO A 333 -21.00 0.56 -23.55
N LEU A 334 -19.93 0.75 -22.76
CA LEU A 334 -19.05 -0.32 -22.31
C LEU A 334 -19.57 -0.95 -21.02
N ASN A 335 -20.10 -0.16 -20.09
CA ASN A 335 -20.73 -0.64 -18.85
C ASN A 335 -21.88 -1.60 -19.15
N ASP A 336 -22.72 -1.28 -20.14
CA ASP A 336 -23.83 -2.13 -20.58
C ASP A 336 -23.36 -3.54 -20.99
N ARG A 337 -22.14 -3.65 -21.53
CA ARG A 337 -21.53 -4.92 -21.93
C ARG A 337 -20.98 -5.73 -20.77
N THR A 338 -20.94 -5.18 -19.56
CA THR A 338 -20.46 -5.87 -18.35
C THR A 338 -21.57 -6.47 -17.49
N SER A 339 -22.84 -6.26 -17.84
CA SER A 339 -23.98 -6.79 -17.09
C SER A 339 -24.00 -8.32 -17.07
N LYS A 340 -24.43 -8.91 -15.94
CA LYS A 340 -24.64 -10.36 -15.79
C LYS A 340 -25.65 -10.94 -16.79
N LYS A 341 -26.53 -10.10 -17.32
CA LYS A 341 -27.54 -10.48 -18.33
C LYS A 341 -26.95 -10.64 -19.75
N MET A 342 -25.72 -10.17 -19.98
CA MET A 342 -25.08 -10.22 -21.28
C MET A 342 -24.21 -11.47 -21.46
N PRO A 343 -23.96 -11.93 -22.71
CA PRO A 343 -23.03 -13.03 -22.99
C PRO A 343 -21.60 -12.69 -22.55
N LYS A 344 -20.82 -13.71 -22.15
CA LYS A 344 -19.41 -13.54 -21.75
C LYS A 344 -18.53 -13.01 -22.88
N LYS A 345 -18.80 -13.42 -24.12
CA LYS A 345 -18.21 -12.86 -25.34
C LYS A 345 -18.94 -11.57 -25.66
N VAL A 346 -18.18 -10.48 -25.78
CA VAL A 346 -18.76 -9.16 -25.98
C VAL A 346 -19.01 -8.95 -27.47
N LEU A 347 -20.26 -8.63 -27.83
CA LEU A 347 -20.56 -8.08 -29.14
C LEU A 347 -20.05 -6.64 -29.17
N TRP A 348 -18.95 -6.43 -29.89
CA TRP A 348 -18.31 -5.13 -30.00
C TRP A 348 -19.02 -4.28 -31.05
N THR A 349 -19.80 -3.30 -30.60
CA THR A 349 -20.59 -2.42 -31.49
C THR A 349 -19.79 -1.17 -31.88
N ALA A 350 -20.24 -0.43 -32.89
CA ALA A 350 -19.66 0.87 -33.25
C ALA A 350 -19.67 1.87 -32.08
N ASN A 351 -20.72 1.84 -31.25
CA ASN A 351 -20.80 2.66 -30.04
C ASN A 351 -19.76 2.25 -28.98
N CYS A 352 -19.48 0.96 -28.85
CA CYS A 352 -18.41 0.47 -27.98
C CYS A 352 -17.04 0.91 -28.50
N GLN A 353 -16.79 0.82 -29.82
CA GLN A 353 -15.55 1.28 -30.42
C GLN A 353 -15.36 2.79 -30.24
N LYS A 354 -16.41 3.59 -30.46
CA LYS A 354 -16.37 5.04 -30.25
C LYS A 354 -16.05 5.38 -28.79
N ALA A 355 -16.79 4.80 -27.84
CA ALA A 355 -16.55 4.99 -26.41
C ALA A 355 -15.13 4.60 -25.98
N PHE A 356 -14.61 3.50 -26.53
CA PHE A 356 -13.28 3.01 -26.25
C PHE A 356 -12.19 3.98 -26.73
N GLU A 357 -12.26 4.43 -27.99
CA GLU A 357 -11.28 5.39 -28.53
C GLU A 357 -11.39 6.76 -27.86
N GLU A 358 -12.61 7.21 -27.54
CA GLU A 358 -12.83 8.48 -26.84
C GLU A 358 -12.20 8.48 -25.44
N GLN A 359 -12.30 7.37 -24.68
CA GLN A 359 -11.59 7.23 -23.40
C GLN A 359 -10.07 7.21 -23.57
N LYS A 360 -9.56 6.53 -24.60
CA LYS A 360 -8.11 6.50 -24.89
C LYS A 360 -7.59 7.90 -25.21
N GLN A 361 -8.29 8.62 -26.10
CA GLN A 361 -7.95 9.98 -26.46
C GLN A 361 -8.00 10.93 -25.26
N ALA A 362 -9.06 10.86 -24.45
CA ALA A 362 -9.19 11.68 -23.25
C ALA A 362 -8.03 11.45 -22.26
N MET A 363 -7.57 10.21 -22.11
CA MET A 363 -6.41 9.86 -21.28
C MET A 363 -5.08 10.34 -21.86
N CYS A 364 -4.93 10.40 -23.19
CA CYS A 364 -3.75 10.98 -23.84
C CYS A 364 -3.70 12.50 -23.67
N SER A 365 -4.87 13.15 -23.77
CA SER A 365 -5.01 14.60 -23.59
C SER A 365 -5.09 15.00 -22.12
N ALA A 366 -5.01 14.04 -21.18
CA ALA A 366 -5.36 14.23 -19.79
C ALA A 366 -4.62 15.44 -19.20
N PRO A 367 -5.36 16.48 -18.77
CA PRO A 367 -4.75 17.63 -18.15
C PRO A 367 -4.17 17.23 -16.80
N VAL A 368 -3.07 17.86 -16.43
CA VAL A 368 -2.61 17.87 -15.04
C VAL A 368 -3.72 18.50 -14.19
N LEU A 369 -4.24 17.77 -13.21
CA LEU A 369 -5.18 18.33 -12.26
C LEU A 369 -4.40 19.21 -11.28
N LYS A 370 -4.93 20.39 -10.98
CA LYS A 370 -4.38 21.25 -9.92
C LYS A 370 -4.96 20.82 -8.58
N SER A 371 -4.14 20.90 -7.53
CA SER A 371 -4.61 20.68 -6.16
C SER A 371 -5.74 21.67 -5.81
N PRO A 372 -6.78 21.24 -5.06
CA PRO A 372 -7.82 22.15 -4.59
C PRO A 372 -7.21 23.25 -3.70
N CYS A 373 -7.46 24.50 -4.08
CA CYS A 373 -7.03 25.67 -3.30
C CYS A 373 -8.20 26.14 -2.44
N TYR A 374 -8.24 25.73 -1.17
CA TYR A 374 -9.34 26.01 -0.25
C TYR A 374 -9.56 27.51 0.06
N SER A 375 -8.63 28.38 -0.34
CA SER A 375 -8.77 29.84 -0.24
C SER A 375 -9.48 30.49 -1.43
N LYS A 376 -9.80 29.73 -2.49
CA LYS A 376 -10.53 30.22 -3.66
C LYS A 376 -11.98 29.72 -3.64
N LYS A 377 -12.92 30.53 -4.16
CA LYS A 377 -14.29 30.06 -4.40
C LYS A 377 -14.28 29.03 -5.53
N PHE A 378 -14.92 27.90 -5.27
CA PHE A 378 -15.06 26.77 -6.20
C PHE A 378 -16.22 26.99 -7.18
#